data_AF-K6XM12-F1
#
_entry.id   AF-K6XM12-F1
#
_cell.length_a   1.000
_cell.length_b   1.000
_cell.length_c   1.000
_cell.angle_alpha   90.00
_cell.angle_beta   90.00
_cell.angle_gamma   90.00
#
_symmetry.space_group_name_H-M   'P 1'
#
loop_
_entity.id
_entity.type
_entity.pdbx_description
1 polymer ?
#
loop_
_entity_poly.entity_id
_entity_poly.type
_entity_poly.pdbx_seq_one_letter_code
_entity_poly.pdbx_strand_id
1 'polypeptide(L)'
;MAINNADFKDIELNSDTQNLCSPDVSAHSDFIGIAINAPTDVEYNEAEPAQDGSFTVIPICGFYQLSLVELSKDPIIQLFAMNVETEQVYRGELIDEDAGTEEPMPFDEPELRPQDLEGQLLSAYFNPNLTHYVNLPIEEATYKVLVQIGKIKSNIVEVKVHSNK
;
A
#
# COMPACT_ATOMS: atom_id res chain seq x y z
N MET A 1 9.66 -16.76 6.75
CA MET A 1 11.08 -16.29 6.74
C MET A 1 11.07 -14.83 7.18
N ALA A 2 12.14 -14.33 7.79
CA ALA A 2 12.21 -12.90 8.11
C ALA A 2 12.52 -12.13 6.82
N ILE A 3 11.64 -11.19 6.44
CA ILE A 3 11.85 -10.30 5.30
C ILE A 3 12.99 -9.35 5.64
N ASN A 4 13.87 -9.11 4.67
CA ASN A 4 15.03 -8.23 4.81
C ASN A 4 14.97 -7.10 3.78
N ASN A 5 15.76 -6.04 3.98
CA ASN A 5 15.72 -4.86 3.10
C ASN A 5 16.13 -5.15 1.64
N ALA A 6 16.87 -6.24 1.36
CA ALA A 6 17.22 -6.61 -0.01
C ALA A 6 16.01 -7.16 -0.79
N ASP A 7 15.01 -7.70 -0.09
CA ASP A 7 13.78 -8.25 -0.71
C ASP A 7 12.90 -7.15 -1.33
N PHE A 8 13.21 -5.87 -1.09
CA PHE A 8 12.48 -4.70 -1.59
C PHE A 8 13.17 -4.00 -2.78
N LYS A 9 14.36 -4.44 -3.19
CA LYS A 9 15.15 -3.73 -4.23
C LYS A 9 14.64 -3.97 -5.65
N ASP A 10 14.22 -5.19 -5.94
CA ASP A 10 13.87 -5.66 -7.28
C ASP A 10 12.36 -5.97 -7.39
N ILE A 11 11.53 -5.08 -6.83
CA ILE A 11 10.07 -5.23 -6.89
C ILE A 11 9.48 -4.34 -7.97
N GLU A 12 8.38 -4.79 -8.55
CA GLU A 12 7.56 -3.96 -9.40
C GLU A 12 6.73 -3.01 -8.52
N LEU A 13 7.04 -1.72 -8.61
CA LEU A 13 6.34 -0.68 -7.85
C LEU A 13 5.00 -0.35 -8.50
N ASN A 14 4.04 0.03 -7.66
CA ASN A 14 2.68 0.43 -8.05
C ASN A 14 1.95 -0.66 -8.87
N SER A 15 2.19 -1.92 -8.53
CA SER A 15 1.55 -3.09 -9.14
C SER A 15 0.73 -3.89 -8.13
N ASP A 16 -0.06 -4.83 -8.64
CA ASP A 16 -0.79 -5.86 -7.91
C ASP A 16 -0.07 -7.24 -7.93
N THR A 17 1.22 -7.24 -8.28
CA THR A 17 2.01 -8.48 -8.42
C THR A 17 2.54 -8.98 -7.07
N GLN A 18 2.61 -10.30 -6.90
CA GLN A 18 3.22 -10.88 -5.71
C GLN A 18 4.74 -10.79 -5.77
N ASN A 19 5.37 -10.30 -4.71
CA ASN A 19 6.81 -10.14 -4.56
C ASN A 19 7.35 -10.91 -3.35
N LEU A 20 8.68 -11.02 -3.22
CA LEU A 20 9.32 -11.70 -2.08
C LEU A 20 9.01 -11.03 -0.73
N CYS A 21 8.84 -9.71 -0.73
CA CYS A 21 8.45 -8.91 0.42
C CYS A 21 6.94 -8.99 0.74
N SER A 22 6.11 -9.61 -0.13
CA SER A 22 4.67 -9.69 0.11
C SER A 22 4.37 -10.47 1.41
N PRO A 23 3.39 -10.04 2.21
CA PRO A 23 3.03 -10.73 3.44
C PRO A 23 2.63 -12.19 3.18
N ASP A 24 3.26 -13.12 3.90
CA ASP A 24 2.87 -14.53 3.87
C ASP A 24 1.73 -14.76 4.87
N VAL A 25 0.50 -14.73 4.36
CA VAL A 25 -0.71 -15.05 5.13
C VAL A 25 -1.14 -16.51 4.97
N SER A 26 -0.39 -17.34 4.24
CA SER A 26 -0.78 -18.73 3.93
C SER A 26 -0.88 -19.61 5.17
N ALA A 27 -0.16 -19.25 6.24
CA ALA A 27 -0.24 -19.90 7.55
C ALA A 27 -1.57 -19.60 8.30
N HIS A 28 -2.35 -18.62 7.84
CA HIS A 28 -3.60 -18.16 8.44
C HIS A 28 -4.76 -18.36 7.45
N SER A 29 -5.30 -19.58 7.42
CA SER A 29 -6.38 -19.95 6.49
C SER A 29 -7.67 -19.14 6.65
N ASP A 30 -7.82 -18.42 7.77
CA ASP A 30 -8.95 -17.58 8.14
C ASP A 30 -8.62 -16.08 8.11
N PHE A 31 -7.49 -15.68 7.52
CA PHE A 31 -7.10 -14.28 7.44
C PHE A 31 -8.13 -13.45 6.67
N ILE A 32 -8.70 -12.45 7.35
CA ILE A 32 -9.53 -11.40 6.74
C ILE A 32 -9.00 -10.08 7.29
N GLY A 33 -8.43 -9.25 6.43
CA GLY A 33 -7.76 -8.04 6.84
C GLY A 33 -6.74 -7.54 5.81
N ILE A 34 -5.85 -6.68 6.28
CA ILE A 34 -4.77 -6.09 5.49
C ILE A 34 -3.46 -6.40 6.22
N ALA A 35 -2.46 -6.85 5.49
CA ALA A 35 -1.10 -7.05 5.98
C ALA A 35 -0.13 -6.26 5.09
N ILE A 36 0.91 -5.69 5.70
CA ILE A 36 1.94 -4.94 4.99
C ILE A 36 3.34 -5.26 5.52
N ASN A 37 4.33 -5.18 4.64
CA ASN A 37 5.74 -5.13 4.95
C ASN A 37 6.37 -3.91 4.27
N ALA A 38 7.44 -3.40 4.88
CA ALA A 38 8.24 -2.30 4.36
C ALA A 38 9.71 -2.51 4.75
N PRO A 39 10.68 -1.92 4.03
CA PRO A 39 12.06 -1.93 4.47
C PRO A 39 12.17 -1.18 5.79
N THR A 40 13.00 -1.68 6.70
CA THR A 40 13.18 -1.05 8.02
C THR A 40 14.07 0.19 7.94
N ASP A 41 14.84 0.33 6.86
CA ASP A 41 15.90 1.31 6.70
C ASP A 41 16.00 1.70 5.22
N VAL A 42 15.87 3.00 4.94
CA VAL A 42 15.82 3.59 3.61
C VAL A 42 16.76 4.79 3.56
N GLU A 43 17.62 4.80 2.56
CA GLU A 43 18.53 5.89 2.27
C GLU A 43 17.92 6.84 1.24
N TYR A 44 18.17 8.15 1.39
CA TYR A 44 17.84 9.13 0.37
C TYR A 44 19.03 10.03 0.04
N ASN A 45 19.08 10.49 -1.22
CA ASN A 45 20.06 11.44 -1.71
C ASN A 45 19.33 12.61 -2.37
N GLU A 46 19.48 13.81 -1.83
CA GLU A 46 18.80 15.01 -2.36
C GLU A 46 19.23 15.34 -3.80
N ALA A 47 20.42 14.91 -4.23
CA ALA A 47 20.91 15.12 -5.59
C ALA A 47 20.34 14.10 -6.60
N GLU A 48 19.78 12.98 -6.12
CA GLU A 48 19.34 11.85 -6.95
C GLU A 48 17.94 11.39 -6.51
N PRO A 49 16.87 12.11 -6.92
CA PRO A 49 15.50 11.70 -6.63
C PRO A 49 15.15 10.39 -7.35
N ALA A 50 14.08 9.75 -6.88
CA ALA A 50 13.50 8.58 -7.51
C ALA A 50 12.97 8.88 -8.92
N GLN A 51 12.80 7.83 -9.73
CA GLN A 51 12.34 7.97 -11.13
C GLN A 51 10.94 8.60 -11.25
N ASP A 52 10.11 8.46 -10.23
CA ASP A 52 8.75 9.03 -10.15
C ASP A 52 8.72 10.46 -9.59
N GLY A 53 9.88 11.07 -9.35
CA GLY A 53 10.02 12.42 -8.81
C GLY A 53 9.96 12.51 -7.28
N SER A 54 9.72 11.39 -6.58
CA SER A 54 9.83 11.33 -5.12
C SER A 54 11.27 11.54 -4.66
N PHE A 55 11.48 12.05 -3.45
CA PHE A 55 12.86 12.24 -2.93
C PHE A 55 13.58 10.93 -2.59
N THR A 56 12.83 9.84 -2.39
CA THR A 56 13.34 8.48 -2.24
C THR A 56 12.27 7.47 -2.64
N VAL A 57 12.57 6.18 -2.56
CA VAL A 57 11.61 5.10 -2.76
C VAL A 57 11.41 4.38 -1.42
N ILE A 58 10.19 4.39 -0.91
CA ILE A 58 9.78 3.60 0.25
C ILE A 58 8.74 2.57 -0.24
N PRO A 59 9.19 1.39 -0.69
CA PRO A 59 8.30 0.34 -1.17
C PRO A 59 7.48 -0.27 -0.03
N ILE A 60 6.16 -0.33 -0.20
CA ILE A 60 5.27 -1.07 0.70
C ILE A 60 4.79 -2.30 -0.05
N CYS A 61 5.01 -3.49 0.50
CA CYS A 61 4.46 -4.73 -0.04
C CYS A 61 3.25 -5.13 0.78
N GLY A 62 2.08 -5.05 0.17
CA GLY A 62 0.80 -5.25 0.84
C GLY A 62 0.03 -6.44 0.28
N PHE A 63 -0.81 -7.01 1.14
CA PHE A 63 -1.84 -7.96 0.76
C PHE A 63 -3.10 -7.66 1.57
N TYR A 64 -4.26 -7.68 0.92
CA TYR A 64 -5.53 -7.65 1.61
C TYR A 64 -6.43 -8.80 1.18
N GLN A 65 -7.25 -9.28 2.11
CA GLN A 65 -8.36 -10.19 1.85
C GLN A 65 -9.58 -9.64 2.61
N LEU A 66 -10.53 -9.07 1.88
CA LEU A 66 -11.67 -8.34 2.44
C LEU A 66 -12.98 -8.76 1.76
N SER A 67 -14.10 -8.53 2.44
CA SER A 67 -15.42 -8.77 1.83
C SER A 67 -15.71 -7.76 0.73
N LEU A 68 -16.27 -8.21 -0.40
CA LEU A 68 -16.71 -7.31 -1.47
C LEU A 68 -17.77 -6.31 -0.96
N VAL A 69 -18.56 -6.66 0.05
CA VAL A 69 -19.54 -5.75 0.67
C VAL A 69 -18.86 -4.60 1.43
N GLU A 70 -17.67 -4.83 1.97
CA GLU A 70 -16.89 -3.78 2.65
C GLU A 70 -16.21 -2.90 1.62
N LEU A 71 -15.56 -3.52 0.63
CA LEU A 71 -14.88 -2.82 -0.47
C LEU A 71 -15.86 -1.98 -1.31
N SER A 72 -17.08 -2.45 -1.55
CA SER A 72 -18.08 -1.71 -2.32
C SER A 72 -18.56 -0.43 -1.63
N LYS A 73 -18.34 -0.29 -0.31
CA LYS A 73 -18.73 0.90 0.45
C LYS A 73 -17.63 1.96 0.44
N ASP A 74 -16.38 1.51 0.51
CA ASP A 74 -15.21 2.38 0.58
C ASP A 74 -13.98 1.62 0.04
N PRO A 75 -13.76 1.65 -1.29
CA PRO A 75 -12.69 0.89 -1.94
C PRO A 75 -11.32 1.57 -1.84
N ILE A 76 -11.26 2.80 -1.33
CA ILE A 76 -10.05 3.62 -1.38
C ILE A 76 -9.02 3.07 -0.39
N ILE A 77 -7.82 2.78 -0.90
CA ILE A 77 -6.69 2.39 -0.07
C ILE A 77 -5.99 3.67 0.41
N GLN A 78 -6.05 3.91 1.71
CA GLN A 78 -5.42 5.05 2.35
C GLN A 78 -4.08 4.64 2.97
N LEU A 79 -3.05 5.42 2.67
CA LEU A 79 -1.70 5.28 3.21
C LEU A 79 -1.50 6.33 4.30
N PHE A 80 -1.01 5.89 5.46
CA PHE A 80 -0.67 6.76 6.58
C PHE A 80 0.78 6.57 7.00
N ALA A 81 1.46 7.68 7.27
CA ALA A 81 2.80 7.68 7.84
C ALA A 81 2.84 8.68 8.99
N MET A 82 3.21 8.25 10.18
CA MET A 82 3.34 9.10 11.36
C MET A 82 4.81 9.24 11.73
N ASN A 83 5.33 10.47 11.72
CA ASN A 83 6.67 10.75 12.24
C ASN A 83 6.67 10.44 13.75
N VAL A 84 7.57 9.55 14.18
CA VAL A 84 7.63 9.06 15.57
C VAL A 84 8.07 10.15 16.54
N GLU A 85 8.89 11.10 16.10
CA GLU A 85 9.43 12.16 16.96
C GLU A 85 8.45 13.33 17.12
N THR A 86 7.80 13.74 16.02
CA THR A 86 6.92 14.91 16.00
C THR A 86 5.44 14.57 16.17
N GLU A 87 5.09 13.28 16.10
CA GLU A 87 3.71 12.76 16.06
C GLU A 87 2.87 13.30 14.90
N GLN A 88 3.50 13.99 13.94
CA GLN A 88 2.84 14.49 12.74
C GLN A 88 2.42 13.33 11.84
N VAL A 89 1.16 13.33 11.42
CA VAL A 89 0.59 12.33 10.52
C VAL A 89 0.48 12.89 9.11
N TYR A 90 1.01 12.13 8.15
CA TYR A 90 0.90 12.34 6.72
C TYR A 90 -0.01 11.27 6.14
N ARG A 91 -0.78 11.63 5.11
CA ARG A 91 -1.75 10.75 4.48
C ARG A 91 -1.73 10.90 2.96
N GLY A 92 -2.03 9.80 2.28
CA GLY A 92 -2.16 9.71 0.83
C GLY A 92 -3.19 8.67 0.45
N GLU A 93 -3.67 8.72 -0.78
CA GLU A 93 -4.64 7.77 -1.33
C GLU A 93 -3.98 7.07 -2.51
N LEU A 94 -4.08 5.75 -2.56
CA LEU A 94 -3.69 4.96 -3.73
C LEU A 94 -4.85 5.05 -4.72
N ILE A 95 -4.73 5.99 -5.64
CA ILE A 95 -5.66 6.16 -6.75
C ILE A 95 -5.02 5.48 -7.94
N ASP A 96 -5.67 4.43 -8.45
CA ASP A 96 -5.28 3.83 -9.72
C ASP A 96 -5.74 4.78 -10.82
N GLU A 97 -4.80 5.40 -11.54
CA GLU A 97 -5.11 6.19 -12.72
C GLU A 97 -5.43 5.25 -13.87
N ASP A 98 -6.65 4.70 -13.88
CA ASP A 98 -7.12 3.95 -15.05
C ASP A 98 -7.30 4.95 -16.22
N ALA A 99 -6.30 4.98 -17.10
CA ALA A 99 -6.32 5.78 -18.33
C ALA A 99 -7.27 5.19 -19.40
N GLY A 100 -7.95 4.09 -19.10
CA GLY A 100 -9.00 3.53 -19.92
C GLY A 100 -10.21 4.46 -19.96
N THR A 101 -10.51 5.02 -21.13
CA THR A 101 -11.89 5.42 -21.41
C THR A 101 -12.75 4.18 -21.21
N GLU A 102 -13.65 4.17 -20.21
CA GLU A 102 -14.69 3.15 -20.11
C GLU A 102 -15.40 3.09 -21.47
N GLU A 103 -15.09 2.09 -22.29
CA GLU A 103 -15.89 1.81 -23.47
C GLU A 103 -17.28 1.45 -22.94
N PRO A 104 -18.34 2.13 -23.39
CA PRO A 104 -19.67 1.82 -22.91
C PRO A 104 -19.95 0.35 -23.20
N MET A 105 -20.15 -0.44 -22.15
CA MET A 105 -20.48 -1.84 -22.31
C MET A 105 -21.71 -1.95 -23.23
N PRO A 106 -21.72 -2.87 -24.21
CA PRO A 106 -22.80 -2.96 -25.20
C PRO A 106 -24.15 -3.36 -24.60
N PHE A 107 -24.18 -3.72 -23.32
CA PHE A 107 -25.36 -4.10 -22.56
C PHE A 107 -25.36 -3.39 -21.21
N ASP A 108 -26.54 -2.98 -20.74
CA ASP A 108 -26.73 -2.49 -19.39
C ASP A 108 -26.49 -3.66 -18.42
N GLU A 109 -25.33 -3.69 -17.75
CA GLU A 109 -25.10 -4.64 -16.67
C GLU A 109 -26.00 -4.28 -15.48
N PRO A 110 -26.78 -5.23 -14.94
CA PRO A 110 -27.58 -4.96 -13.75
C PRO A 110 -26.65 -4.61 -12.59
N GLU A 111 -26.92 -3.51 -11.90
CA GLU A 111 -26.18 -3.13 -10.70
C GLU A 111 -26.23 -4.27 -9.67
N LEU A 112 -25.04 -4.73 -9.23
CA LEU A 112 -24.93 -5.77 -8.22
C LEU A 112 -25.50 -5.25 -6.89
N ARG A 113 -26.46 -5.98 -6.31
CA ARG A 113 -27.00 -5.62 -5.00
C ARG A 113 -26.07 -6.15 -3.91
N PRO A 114 -26.04 -5.53 -2.72
CA PRO A 114 -25.19 -6.02 -1.62
C PRO A 114 -25.41 -7.48 -1.22
N GLN A 115 -26.62 -8.00 -1.40
CA GLN A 115 -26.97 -9.42 -1.16
C GLN A 115 -26.27 -10.36 -2.14
N ASP A 116 -26.02 -9.89 -3.36
CA ASP A 116 -25.35 -10.67 -4.40
C ASP A 116 -23.83 -10.80 -4.11
N LEU A 117 -23.27 -9.90 -3.27
CA LEU A 117 -21.86 -9.87 -2.84
C LEU A 117 -21.62 -10.55 -1.48
N GLU A 118 -22.67 -10.98 -0.80
CA GLU A 118 -22.58 -11.53 0.55
C GLU A 118 -21.79 -12.85 0.56
N GLY A 119 -20.81 -12.96 1.46
CA GLY A 119 -19.91 -14.11 1.55
C GLY A 119 -18.81 -14.16 0.49
N GLN A 120 -18.76 -13.20 -0.44
CA GLN A 120 -17.65 -13.09 -1.39
C GLN A 120 -16.47 -12.31 -0.79
N LEU A 121 -15.26 -12.81 -1.04
CA LEU A 121 -14.00 -12.20 -0.63
C LEU A 121 -13.19 -11.80 -1.86
N LEU A 122 -12.56 -10.63 -1.81
CA LEU A 122 -11.55 -10.20 -2.77
C LEU A 122 -10.19 -10.24 -2.08
N SER A 123 -9.22 -10.83 -2.78
CA SER A 123 -7.84 -10.89 -2.32
C SER A 123 -6.93 -10.30 -3.40
N ALA A 124 -6.09 -9.33 -3.03
CA ALA A 124 -5.15 -8.72 -3.95
C ALA A 124 -3.86 -8.28 -3.23
N TYR A 125 -2.77 -8.23 -3.99
CA TYR A 125 -1.53 -7.59 -3.58
C TYR A 125 -1.53 -6.14 -4.02
N PHE A 126 -0.68 -5.33 -3.39
CA PHE A 126 -0.44 -3.94 -3.79
C PHE A 126 0.98 -3.54 -3.39
N ASN A 127 1.71 -2.89 -4.29
CA ASN A 127 3.13 -2.55 -4.09
C ASN A 127 3.45 -1.05 -4.23
N PRO A 128 2.77 -0.12 -3.55
CA PRO A 128 2.97 1.31 -3.78
C PRO A 128 4.34 1.78 -3.31
N ASN A 129 4.88 2.79 -4.00
CA ASN A 129 5.92 3.65 -3.44
C ASN A 129 5.26 4.67 -2.48
N LEU A 130 5.48 4.55 -1.17
CA LEU A 130 4.81 5.40 -0.18
C LEU A 130 5.02 6.90 -0.44
N THR A 131 6.23 7.31 -0.80
CA THR A 131 6.58 8.73 -1.04
C THR A 131 6.00 9.30 -2.32
N HIS A 132 5.51 8.45 -3.23
CA HIS A 132 4.79 8.88 -4.41
C HIS A 132 3.38 9.38 -4.06
N TYR A 133 2.73 8.73 -3.11
CA TYR A 133 1.34 9.02 -2.71
C TYR A 133 1.24 9.88 -1.44
N VAL A 134 2.26 9.83 -0.58
CA VAL A 134 2.30 10.55 0.69
C VAL A 134 3.41 11.59 0.66
N ASN A 135 3.01 12.86 0.77
CA ASN A 135 3.93 14.00 0.81
C ASN A 135 4.71 14.05 2.13
N LEU A 136 5.77 13.24 2.23
CA LEU A 136 6.70 13.24 3.35
C LEU A 136 7.75 14.36 3.18
N PRO A 137 8.18 15.01 4.27
CA PRO A 137 9.28 15.95 4.24
C PRO A 137 10.60 15.24 3.90
N ILE A 138 11.49 15.97 3.22
CA ILE A 138 12.86 15.52 2.90
C ILE A 138 13.74 15.75 4.14
N GLU A 139 13.60 14.87 5.11
CA GLU A 139 14.37 14.91 6.37
C GLU A 139 14.58 13.50 6.92
N GLU A 140 15.62 13.34 7.74
CA GLU A 140 15.83 12.10 8.48
C GLU A 140 14.75 11.95 9.55
N ALA A 141 14.04 10.83 9.53
CA ALA A 141 12.97 10.55 10.48
C ALA A 141 12.67 9.06 10.54
N THR A 142 12.01 8.66 11.62
CA THR A 142 11.41 7.32 11.73
C THR A 142 9.90 7.45 11.59
N TYR A 143 9.31 6.68 10.70
CA TYR A 143 7.89 6.69 10.42
C TYR A 143 7.22 5.38 10.81
N LYS A 144 6.08 5.48 11.50
CA LYS A 144 5.13 4.37 11.63
C LYS A 144 4.14 4.43 10.48
N VAL A 145 4.15 3.38 9.66
CA VAL A 145 3.33 3.28 8.45
C VAL A 145 2.17 2.33 8.68
N LEU A 146 0.99 2.73 8.20
CA LEU A 146 -0.27 1.98 8.28
C LEU A 146 -1.01 2.12 6.96
N VAL A 147 -1.68 1.05 6.53
CA VAL A 147 -2.63 1.07 5.42
C VAL A 147 -4.05 0.83 5.94
N GLN A 148 -5.02 1.52 5.36
CA GLN A 148 -6.43 1.41 5.72
C GLN A 148 -7.30 1.30 4.47
N ILE A 149 -8.29 0.42 4.49
CA ILE A 149 -9.36 0.35 3.48
C ILE A 149 -10.69 0.37 4.22
N GLY A 150 -11.50 1.41 3.99
CA GLY A 150 -12.69 1.69 4.78
C GLY A 150 -12.37 1.77 6.28
N LYS A 151 -12.87 0.80 7.06
CA LYS A 151 -12.65 0.72 8.52
C LYS A 151 -11.55 -0.27 8.93
N ILE A 152 -11.03 -1.05 7.99
CA ILE A 152 -10.06 -2.10 8.25
C ILE A 152 -8.66 -1.51 8.16
N LYS A 153 -7.83 -1.83 9.16
CA LYS A 153 -6.46 -1.33 9.31
C LYS A 153 -5.47 -2.46 9.21
N SER A 154 -4.31 -2.21 8.60
CA SER A 154 -3.21 -3.16 8.57
C SER A 154 -2.47 -3.24 9.91
N ASN A 155 -1.48 -4.13 9.98
CA ASN A 155 -0.38 -3.98 10.94
C ASN A 155 0.39 -2.67 10.71
N ILE A 156 1.08 -2.21 11.75
CA ILE A 156 1.97 -1.05 11.66
C ILE A 156 3.39 -1.55 11.40
N VAL A 157 4.09 -0.93 10.45
CA VAL A 157 5.52 -1.16 10.19
C VAL A 157 6.30 0.12 10.48
N GLU A 158 7.55 -0.04 10.88
CA GLU A 158 8.43 1.10 11.19
C GLU A 158 9.51 1.20 10.12
N VAL A 159 9.65 2.39 9.54
CA VAL A 159 10.61 2.70 8.48
C VAL A 159 11.49 3.84 8.96
N LYS A 160 12.79 3.60 9.01
CA LYS A 160 13.79 4.64 9.26
C LYS A 160 14.27 5.20 7.93
N VAL A 161 14.23 6.53 7.80
CA VAL A 161 14.70 7.26 6.63
C VAL A 161 15.90 8.10 7.04
N HIS A 162 17.02 8.00 6.33
CA HIS A 162 18.21 8.81 6.59
C HIS A 162 18.94 9.23 5.32
N SER A 163 19.73 10.29 5.43
CA SER A 163 20.48 10.84 4.32
C SER A 163 21.72 9.99 4.05
N ASN A 164 21.96 9.68 2.77
CA ASN A 164 23.25 9.20 2.30
C ASN A 164 24.08 10.42 1.87
N LYS A 165 25.14 10.71 2.63
CA LYS A 165 25.98 11.92 2.48
C LYS A 165 27.10 11.72 1.47
#